data_AF-A0A2I9DW76-F1
#
_entry.id   AF-A0A2I9DW76-F1
#
_cell.length_a   1.000
_cell.length_b   1.000
_cell.length_c   1.000
_cell.angle_alpha   90.00
_cell.angle_beta   90.00
_cell.angle_gamma   90.00
#
_symmetry.space_group_name_H-M   'P 1'
#
loop_
_entity.id
_entity.type
_entity.pdbx_description
1 polymer ?
#
loop_
_entity_poly.entity_id
_entity_poly.type
_entity_poly.pdbx_seq_one_letter_code
_entity_poly.pdbx_strand_id
1 'polypeptide(L)'
;MLAFHPQMFVRVEQLEGPRAPVPRPLDSGFSTDRLYRVLGIYNPSETSDAYFILPNDRGELWFICQRHLRFAGLHDTAAHHLPALEEVTGSAAD
;
A
#
# COMPACT_ATOMS: atom_id res chain seq x y z
N MET A 1 12.51 -11.54 11.70
CA MET A 1 12.05 -10.23 12.21
C MET A 1 11.69 -9.39 11.02
N LEU A 2 10.40 -9.10 10.82
CA LEU A 2 9.97 -8.16 9.80
C LEU A 2 9.68 -6.84 10.52
N ALA A 3 10.56 -5.86 10.34
CA ALA A 3 10.36 -4.51 10.83
C ALA A 3 9.96 -3.63 9.65
N PHE A 4 8.97 -2.77 9.85
CA PHE A 4 8.57 -1.75 8.88
C PHE A 4 8.42 -0.41 9.60
N HIS A 5 8.47 0.68 8.84
CA HIS A 5 8.39 2.01 9.43
C HIS A 5 6.95 2.29 9.89
N PRO A 6 6.70 2.71 11.16
CA PRO A 6 5.34 2.87 11.71
C PRO A 6 4.53 4.00 11.04
N GLN A 7 5.23 4.92 10.38
CA GLN A 7 4.64 6.03 9.64
C GLN A 7 4.50 5.76 8.13
N MET A 8 4.74 4.53 7.66
CA MET A 8 4.71 4.22 6.23
C MET A 8 3.30 4.23 5.65
N PHE A 9 3.17 4.93 4.52
CA PHE A 9 2.00 4.88 3.66
C PHE A 9 2.37 4.33 2.28
N VAL A 10 1.40 3.67 1.66
CA VAL A 10 1.48 3.13 0.30
C VAL A 10 0.30 3.61 -0.53
N ARG A 11 0.48 3.70 -1.85
CA ARG A 11 -0.63 3.87 -2.81
C ARG A 11 -0.87 2.57 -3.56
N VAL A 12 -2.11 2.35 -3.95
CA VAL A 12 -2.51 1.21 -4.78
C VAL A 12 -2.14 1.47 -6.24
N GLU A 13 -1.43 0.52 -6.82
CA GLU A 13 -1.17 0.41 -8.26
C GLU A 13 -1.44 -1.04 -8.65
N GLN A 14 -2.72 -1.34 -8.92
CA GLN A 14 -3.15 -2.70 -9.18
C GLN A 14 -2.51 -3.25 -10.45
N LEU A 15 -1.65 -4.25 -10.29
CA LEU A 15 -1.17 -5.07 -11.40
C LEU A 15 -2.35 -5.80 -12.07
N GLU A 16 -2.37 -5.76 -13.39
CA GLU A 16 -3.38 -6.44 -14.22
C GLU A 16 -2.82 -7.69 -14.92
N GLY A 17 -3.73 -8.49 -15.47
CA GLY A 17 -3.40 -9.67 -16.28
C GLY A 17 -3.29 -10.99 -15.49
N PRO A 18 -2.89 -12.09 -16.17
CA PRO A 18 -3.03 -13.45 -15.66
C PRO A 18 -2.07 -13.81 -14.52
N ARG A 19 -1.04 -12.99 -14.27
CA ARG A 19 -0.06 -13.18 -13.18
C ARG A 19 -0.21 -12.17 -12.04
N ALA A 20 -1.26 -11.34 -12.10
CA ALA A 20 -1.58 -10.43 -11.02
C ALA A 20 -1.92 -11.23 -9.75
N PRO A 21 -1.35 -10.87 -8.59
CA PRO A 21 -1.73 -11.50 -7.33
C PRO A 21 -3.21 -11.29 -7.03
N VAL A 22 -3.75 -12.14 -6.16
CA VAL A 22 -5.06 -11.96 -5.54
C VAL A 22 -4.87 -11.83 -4.03
N PRO A 23 -5.69 -11.03 -3.33
CA PRO A 23 -6.83 -10.26 -3.84
C PRO A 23 -6.44 -9.02 -4.66
N ARG A 24 -7.32 -8.63 -5.59
CA ARG A 24 -7.21 -7.39 -6.37
C ARG A 24 -7.68 -6.21 -5.50
N PRO A 25 -6.82 -5.22 -5.19
CA PRO A 25 -7.19 -4.15 -4.27
C PRO A 25 -8.42 -3.35 -4.72
N LEU A 26 -8.54 -3.03 -6.01
CA LEU A 26 -9.64 -2.20 -6.51
C LEU A 26 -10.99 -2.92 -6.39
N ASP A 27 -11.00 -4.25 -6.53
CA ASP A 27 -12.20 -5.07 -6.30
C ASP A 27 -12.48 -5.28 -4.80
N SER A 28 -11.49 -4.97 -3.95
CA SER A 28 -11.51 -5.18 -2.49
C SER A 28 -11.71 -3.87 -1.71
N GLY A 29 -12.27 -2.84 -2.33
CA GLY A 29 -12.64 -1.59 -1.65
C GLY A 29 -11.49 -0.60 -1.43
N PHE A 30 -10.42 -0.71 -2.22
CA PHE A 30 -9.37 0.31 -2.29
C PHE A 30 -9.56 1.20 -3.52
N SER A 31 -9.13 2.44 -3.40
CA SER A 31 -9.06 3.44 -4.46
C SER A 31 -7.63 3.88 -4.79
N THR A 32 -7.44 4.46 -5.98
CA THR A 32 -6.15 5.03 -6.43
C THR A 32 -5.91 6.46 -5.97
N ASP A 33 -6.93 7.15 -5.46
CA ASP A 33 -6.88 8.54 -4.99
C ASP A 33 -6.51 8.67 -3.50
N ARG A 34 -6.06 7.57 -2.88
CA ARG A 34 -5.73 7.50 -1.46
C ARG A 34 -4.38 6.84 -1.20
N LEU A 35 -3.77 7.28 -0.12
CA LEU A 35 -2.62 6.64 0.51
C LEU A 35 -3.12 5.85 1.73
N TYR A 36 -2.59 4.65 1.94
CA TYR A 36 -3.00 3.72 2.97
C TYR A 36 -1.87 3.49 3.96
N ARG A 37 -2.15 3.62 5.25
CA ARG A 37 -1.19 3.29 6.31
C ARG A 37 -0.94 1.79 6.32
N VAL A 38 0.33 1.42 6.38
CA VAL A 38 0.74 0.04 6.61
C VAL A 38 0.63 -0.27 8.10
N LEU A 39 -0.21 -1.26 8.45
CA LEU A 39 -0.40 -1.71 9.84
C LEU A 39 0.50 -2.90 10.19
N GLY A 40 0.98 -3.60 9.18
CA GLY A 40 1.78 -4.80 9.32
C GLY A 40 2.32 -5.27 7.99
N ILE A 41 3.34 -6.12 8.04
CA ILE A 41 3.82 -6.86 6.86
C ILE A 41 3.99 -8.32 7.26
N TYR A 42 3.47 -9.20 6.43
CA TYR A 42 3.57 -10.65 6.55
C TYR A 42 4.27 -11.20 5.31
N ASN A 43 5.28 -12.05 5.50
CA ASN A 43 5.90 -12.81 4.41
C ASN A 43 5.76 -14.29 4.74
N PRO A 44 5.02 -15.08 3.96
CA PRO A 44 5.02 -16.53 4.10
C PRO A 44 6.35 -17.07 3.58
N SER A 45 7.05 -17.87 4.39
CA SER A 45 8.43 -18.35 4.22
C SER A 45 8.74 -19.08 2.88
N GLU A 46 7.73 -19.34 2.06
CA GLU A 46 7.83 -20.09 0.80
C GLU A 46 7.61 -19.22 -0.44
N THR A 47 7.43 -17.91 -0.28
CA THR A 47 7.21 -17.00 -1.41
C THR A 47 8.11 -15.77 -1.33
N SER A 48 8.52 -15.26 -2.50
CA SER A 48 9.16 -13.94 -2.62
C SER A 48 8.18 -12.78 -2.42
N ASP A 49 6.90 -13.06 -2.18
CA ASP A 49 5.86 -12.06 -1.96
C ASP A 49 5.75 -11.69 -0.47
N ALA A 50 5.56 -10.39 -0.23
CA ALA A 50 5.24 -9.82 1.07
C ALA A 50 3.85 -9.21 1.01
N TYR A 51 3.03 -9.51 2.00
CA TYR A 51 1.67 -9.01 2.13
C TYR A 51 1.64 -7.89 3.15
N PHE A 52 1.12 -6.75 2.73
CA PHE A 52 0.94 -5.58 3.56
C PHE A 52 -0.47 -5.61 4.14
N ILE A 53 -0.57 -5.37 5.44
CA ILE A 53 -1.85 -5.31 6.14
C ILE A 53 -2.35 -3.87 6.07
N LEU A 54 -3.41 -3.66 5.30
CA LEU A 54 -3.97 -2.34 5.01
C LEU A 54 -5.47 -2.31 5.38
N PRO A 55 -5.96 -1.22 5.99
CA PRO A 55 -7.39 -0.95 6.07
C PRO A 55 -7.86 -0.34 4.74
N ASN A 56 -8.91 -0.86 4.13
CA ASN A 56 -9.49 -0.29 2.91
C ASN A 56 -10.45 0.89 3.22
N ASP A 57 -11.13 1.43 2.21
CA ASP A 57 -12.04 2.57 2.36
C ASP A 57 -13.31 2.24 3.17
N ARG A 58 -13.63 0.95 3.32
CA ARG A 58 -14.75 0.44 4.11
C ARG A 58 -14.34 0.06 5.54
N GLY A 59 -13.06 0.24 5.91
CA GLY A 59 -12.53 -0.14 7.22
C GLY A 59 -12.27 -1.65 7.39
N GLU A 60 -12.22 -2.41 6.31
CA GLU A 60 -11.88 -3.84 6.31
C GLU A 60 -10.36 -4.01 6.28
N LEU A 61 -9.83 -5.02 6.98
CA LEU A 61 -8.41 -5.37 6.95
C LEU A 61 -8.12 -6.37 5.84
N TRP A 62 -7.12 -6.05 5.02
CA TRP A 62 -6.71 -6.87 3.89
C TRP A 62 -5.21 -7.13 3.86
N PHE A 63 -4.84 -8.29 3.33
CA PHE A 63 -3.47 -8.67 3.02
C PHE A 63 -3.23 -8.42 1.53
N ILE A 64 -2.59 -7.30 1.22
CA ILE A 64 -2.34 -6.89 -0.16
C ILE A 64 -0.89 -7.21 -0.53
N CYS A 65 -0.71 -8.01 -1.59
CA CYS A 65 0.61 -8.31 -2.11
C CYS A 65 1.35 -7.03 -2.52
N GLN A 66 2.63 -6.93 -2.13
CA GLN A 66 3.50 -5.78 -2.40
C GLN A 66 3.59 -5.40 -3.88
N ARG A 67 3.33 -6.35 -4.79
CA ARG A 67 3.31 -6.08 -6.23
C ARG A 67 2.21 -5.11 -6.66
N HIS A 68 1.13 -4.99 -5.89
CA HIS A 68 0.06 -4.01 -6.11
C HIS A 68 0.31 -2.64 -5.46
N LEU A 69 1.46 -2.41 -4.82
CA LEU A 69 1.68 -1.24 -3.97
C LEU A 69 2.89 -0.44 -4.43
N ARG A 70 2.82 0.87 -4.20
CA ARG A 70 3.98 1.78 -4.30
C ARG A 70 4.15 2.52 -2.99
N PHE A 71 5.39 2.73 -2.59
CA PHE A 71 5.70 3.58 -1.45
C PHE A 71 5.21 5.01 -1.72
N ALA A 72 4.47 5.59 -0.78
CA ALA A 72 3.92 6.92 -0.92
C ALA A 72 4.54 7.95 0.03
N GLY A 73 5.21 7.48 1.10
CA GLY A 73 5.91 8.35 2.03
C GLY A 73 5.85 7.88 3.47
N LEU A 74 6.49 8.66 4.34
CA LEU A 74 6.40 8.55 5.79
C LEU A 74 5.60 9.76 6.30
N HIS A 75 4.49 9.51 6.98
CA HIS A 75 3.63 10.57 7.50
C HIS A 75 3.39 10.39 9.00
N ASP A 76 3.81 11.37 9.78
CA ASP A 76 3.50 11.44 11.21
C ASP A 76 2.07 11.95 11.41
N THR A 77 1.14 11.03 11.55
CA THR A 77 -0.29 11.31 11.68
C THR A 77 -0.98 10.14 12.39
N ALA A 78 -2.18 10.37 12.93
CA ALA A 78 -3.04 9.31 13.43
C ALA A 78 -3.95 8.72 12.33
N ALA A 79 -4.05 9.36 11.16
CA ALA A 79 -4.92 8.90 10.08
C ALA A 79 -4.47 7.55 9.51
N HIS A 80 -5.42 6.72 9.10
CA HIS A 80 -5.15 5.48 8.35
C HIS A 80 -5.14 5.69 6.84
N HIS A 81 -5.70 6.81 6.38
CA HIS A 81 -5.78 7.18 4.98
C HIS A 81 -5.45 8.65 4.80
N LEU A 82 -4.77 8.97 3.71
CA LEU A 82 -4.54 10.35 3.28
C LEU A 82 -5.01 10.49 1.82
N PRO A 83 -5.46 11.67 1.39
CA PRO A 83 -5.65 11.92 -0.03
C PRO A 83 -4.30 11.74 -0.77
N ALA A 84 -4.32 11.10 -1.93
CA ALA A 84 -3.18 11.12 -2.82
C ALA A 84 -3.05 12.55 -3.37
N LEU A 85 -2.08 13.31 -2.86
CA LEU A 85 -1.72 14.59 -3.47
C LEU A 85 -1.18 14.30 -4.86
N GLU A 86 -1.64 15.04 -5.88
CA GLU A 86 -0.98 15.04 -7.19
C GLU A 86 0.52 15.28 -6.94
N GLU A 87 1.38 14.45 -7.53
CA GLU A 87 2.82 14.61 -7.42
C GLU A 87 3.18 16.06 -7.79
N VAL A 88 3.53 16.88 -6.81
CA VAL A 88 4.35 18.05 -7.09
C VAL A 88 5.64 17.46 -7.61
N THR A 89 5.83 17.51 -8.92
CA THR A 89 7.06 17.11 -9.60
C THR A 89 8.17 18.01 -9.06
N GLY A 90 8.71 17.62 -7.91
CA GLY A 90 9.90 18.21 -7.32
C GLY A 90 11.06 17.82 -8.21
N SER A 91 11.36 18.66 -9.18
CA SER A 91 12.63 18.70 -9.87
C SER A 91 13.74 18.73 -8.81
N ALA A 92 14.32 17.56 -8.51
CA ALA A 92 15.63 17.49 -7.88
C ALA A 92 16.65 17.88 -8.96
N ALA A 93 16.82 19.18 -9.11
CA ALA A 93 18.06 19.75 -9.62
C ALA A 93 18.89 20.12 -8.38
N ASP A 94 19.93 19.33 -8.13
CA ASP A 94 21.23 19.79 -7.63
C ASP A 94 22.29 18.75 -8.03
#